data_AF-A0A1J4JRG1-F1
#
_entry.id   AF-A0A1J4JRG1-F1
#
_cell.length_a   1.000
_cell.length_b   1.000
_cell.length_c   1.000
_cell.angle_alpha   90.00
_cell.angle_beta   90.00
_cell.angle_gamma   90.00
#
_symmetry.space_group_name_H-M   'P 1'
#
loop_
_entity.id
_entity.type
_entity.pdbx_description
1 polymer ?
#
loop_
_entity_poly.entity_id
_entity_poly.type
_entity_poly.pdbx_seq_one_letter_code
_entity_poly.pdbx_strand_id
1 'polypeptide(L)'
;MFFFLLSLIFSETHADVQEIILGSWTVTAKHFSGKEEFPNEESFNFISRRTDTRSIITAQLFKTDVSDTVFNATLTFDSKSKGKFILTEYQSNHFIKTIANFDFSPILPPHISSVGDWGDDKTFNSILITNQIAQLTLFDKNSLNWTVFQFDKVGDAPKSFIDKYFSWIFLFVTFILIKVVVDIVRRIKTWKVRKEAEKILQEQEKQRRMKNGKKKGKKNH
;
A
#
# COMPACT_ATOMS: atom_id res chain seq x y z
N MET A 1 10.20 21.62 -5.85
CA MET A 1 10.80 20.59 -4.96
C MET A 1 9.75 19.79 -4.19
N PHE A 2 8.73 20.43 -3.59
CA PHE A 2 7.65 19.73 -2.86
C PHE A 2 6.80 18.78 -3.75
N PHE A 3 6.57 19.17 -5.01
CA PHE A 3 5.86 18.33 -6.00
C PHE A 3 6.62 17.05 -6.40
N PHE A 4 7.96 17.06 -6.34
CA PHE A 4 8.79 15.89 -6.70
C PHE A 4 8.82 14.83 -5.58
N LEU A 5 8.66 15.26 -4.33
CA LEU A 5 8.49 14.37 -3.18
C LEU A 5 7.10 13.72 -3.16
N LEU A 6 6.05 14.44 -3.57
CA LEU A 6 4.71 13.87 -3.76
C LEU A 6 4.68 12.85 -4.91
N SER A 7 5.37 13.10 -6.02
CA SER A 7 5.44 12.11 -7.12
C SER A 7 6.18 10.82 -6.74
N LEU A 8 7.12 10.88 -5.80
CA LEU A 8 7.79 9.68 -5.26
C LEU A 8 6.87 8.89 -4.33
N ILE A 9 5.97 9.54 -3.57
CA ILE A 9 4.99 8.86 -2.71
C ILE A 9 3.88 8.18 -3.54
N PHE A 10 3.51 8.74 -4.70
CA PHE A 10 2.57 8.11 -5.62
C PHE A 10 3.20 7.01 -6.50
N SER A 11 4.53 6.85 -6.49
CA SER A 11 5.21 5.87 -7.34
C SER A 11 5.20 4.44 -6.78
N GLU A 12 4.92 4.24 -5.49
CA GLU A 12 5.00 2.91 -4.84
C GLU A 12 3.64 2.26 -4.54
N THR A 13 2.51 2.93 -4.78
CA THR A 13 1.20 2.49 -4.25
C THR A 13 0.31 1.69 -5.22
N HIS A 14 0.79 1.39 -6.43
CA HIS A 14 0.05 0.57 -7.39
C HIS A 14 0.80 -0.73 -7.68
N ALA A 15 0.91 -1.60 -6.67
CA ALA A 15 1.27 -2.98 -6.93
C ALA A 15 0.18 -3.61 -7.79
N ASP A 16 0.50 -3.92 -9.04
CA ASP A 16 -0.40 -4.61 -9.96
C ASP A 16 -0.82 -5.96 -9.34
N VAL A 17 -2.13 -6.28 -9.34
CA VAL A 17 -2.67 -7.55 -8.80
C VAL A 17 -1.89 -8.75 -9.33
N GLN A 18 -1.52 -8.70 -10.60
CA GLN A 18 -0.68 -9.68 -11.24
C GLN A 18 0.67 -9.90 -10.51
N GLU A 19 1.36 -8.81 -10.14
CA GLU A 19 2.65 -8.87 -9.45
C GLU A 19 2.49 -9.27 -7.98
N ILE A 20 1.35 -8.93 -7.36
CA ILE A 20 1.02 -9.39 -6.02
C ILE A 20 0.91 -10.92 -6.02
N ILE A 21 0.13 -11.51 -6.93
CA ILE A 21 -0.16 -12.95 -6.94
C ILE A 21 1.09 -13.81 -7.15
N LEU A 22 2.10 -13.31 -7.87
CA LEU A 22 3.34 -14.04 -8.19
C LEU A 22 4.16 -14.43 -6.94
N GLY A 23 4.65 -15.66 -6.90
CA GLY A 23 5.58 -16.14 -5.88
C GLY A 23 5.03 -17.32 -5.06
N SER A 24 5.64 -17.54 -3.90
CA SER A 24 5.26 -18.60 -2.97
C SER A 24 4.43 -18.02 -1.83
N TRP A 25 3.38 -18.74 -1.45
CA TRP A 25 2.43 -18.36 -0.43
C TRP A 25 2.16 -19.56 0.47
N THR A 26 2.06 -19.32 1.77
CA THR A 26 1.47 -20.25 2.71
C THR A 26 -0.02 -19.98 2.75
N VAL A 27 -0.83 -21.03 2.66
CA VAL A 27 -2.29 -20.94 2.67
C VAL A 27 -2.83 -21.68 3.86
N THR A 28 -3.60 -21.00 4.70
CA THR A 28 -4.35 -21.62 5.79
C THR A 28 -5.83 -21.65 5.42
N ALA A 29 -6.39 -22.84 5.30
CA ALA A 29 -7.82 -23.05 5.07
C ALA A 29 -8.52 -23.29 6.41
N LYS A 30 -9.55 -22.51 6.69
CA LYS A 30 -10.42 -22.67 7.87
C LYS A 30 -11.81 -23.03 7.40
N HIS A 31 -12.25 -24.24 7.72
CA HIS A 31 -13.56 -24.75 7.35
C HIS A 31 -14.56 -24.50 8.46
N PHE A 32 -15.61 -23.74 8.16
CA PHE A 32 -16.69 -23.44 9.09
C PHE A 32 -17.94 -24.20 8.67
N SER A 33 -18.39 -25.06 9.56
CA SER A 33 -19.71 -25.69 9.51
C SER A 33 -20.61 -24.97 10.50
N GLY A 34 -21.84 -24.61 10.13
CA GLY A 34 -22.75 -23.85 10.98
C GLY A 34 -23.13 -24.50 12.34
N LYS A 35 -22.55 -25.65 12.67
CA LYS A 35 -22.77 -26.40 13.91
C LYS A 35 -21.51 -26.57 14.78
N GLU A 36 -20.33 -26.18 14.29
CA GLU A 36 -19.05 -26.40 14.99
C GLU A 36 -18.54 -25.11 15.64
N GLU A 37 -18.12 -25.18 16.90
CA GLU A 37 -17.57 -24.03 17.64
C GLU A 37 -16.15 -23.63 17.18
N PHE A 38 -15.39 -24.57 16.61
CA PHE A 38 -14.02 -24.34 16.14
C PHE A 38 -13.85 -24.84 14.71
N PRO A 39 -13.28 -24.02 13.81
CA PRO A 39 -13.04 -24.45 12.44
C PRO A 39 -11.94 -25.50 12.37
N ASN A 40 -12.08 -26.47 11.47
CA ASN A 40 -10.98 -27.34 11.11
C ASN A 40 -9.97 -26.53 10.26
N GLU A 41 -8.68 -26.63 10.60
CA GLU A 41 -7.61 -25.87 9.96
C GLU A 41 -6.69 -26.80 9.17
N GLU A 42 -6.47 -26.47 7.89
CA GLU A 42 -5.51 -27.15 7.01
C GLU A 42 -4.50 -26.15 6.45
N SER A 43 -3.27 -26.60 6.22
CA SER A 43 -2.20 -25.76 5.68
C SER A 43 -1.68 -26.30 4.35
N PHE A 44 -1.47 -25.39 3.40
CA PHE A 44 -1.00 -25.67 2.06
C PHE A 44 0.10 -24.70 1.66
N ASN A 45 0.85 -25.06 0.62
CA ASN A 45 1.76 -24.17 -0.07
C ASN A 45 1.21 -23.88 -1.47
N PHE A 46 1.05 -22.59 -1.80
CA PHE A 46 0.64 -22.13 -3.11
C PHE A 46 1.82 -21.49 -3.82
N ILE A 47 2.13 -21.95 -5.03
CA ILE A 47 3.23 -21.44 -5.84
C ILE A 47 2.65 -20.97 -7.17
N SER A 48 2.93 -19.72 -7.52
CA SER A 48 2.53 -19.15 -8.80
C SER A 48 3.75 -18.65 -9.58
N ARG A 49 3.76 -18.92 -10.89
CA ARG A 49 4.86 -18.58 -11.79
C ARG A 49 4.33 -17.97 -13.07
N ARG A 50 5.05 -16.97 -13.57
CA ARG A 50 4.78 -16.39 -14.88
C ARG A 50 5.19 -17.39 -15.96
N THR A 51 4.35 -17.54 -16.98
CA THR A 51 4.73 -18.23 -18.21
C THR A 51 5.48 -17.28 -19.15
N ASP A 52 5.96 -17.80 -20.28
CA ASP A 52 6.54 -16.97 -21.34
C ASP A 52 5.55 -15.90 -21.86
N THR A 53 4.25 -16.19 -21.74
CA THR A 53 3.19 -15.23 -22.05
C THR A 53 2.93 -14.34 -20.83
N ARG A 54 3.20 -13.04 -20.97
CA ARG A 54 3.12 -12.09 -19.86
C ARG A 54 1.76 -12.00 -19.17
N SER A 55 0.66 -12.39 -19.79
CA SER A 55 -0.70 -12.37 -19.23
C SER A 55 -1.12 -13.68 -18.57
N ILE A 56 -0.28 -14.71 -18.58
CA ILE A 56 -0.62 -16.05 -18.08
C ILE A 56 0.30 -16.42 -16.92
N ILE A 57 -0.33 -16.79 -15.80
CA ILE A 57 0.32 -17.30 -14.60
C ILE A 57 -0.15 -18.74 -14.37
N THR A 58 0.78 -19.67 -14.18
CA THR A 58 0.46 -21.01 -13.68
C THR A 58 0.55 -21.02 -12.17
N ALA A 59 -0.37 -21.72 -11.53
CA ALA A 59 -0.49 -21.78 -10.09
C ALA A 59 -0.71 -23.22 -9.64
N GLN A 60 -0.05 -23.61 -8.55
CA GLN A 60 -0.10 -24.96 -8.00
C GLN A 60 -0.28 -24.87 -6.48
N LEU A 61 -1.17 -25.69 -5.94
CA LEU A 61 -1.41 -25.83 -4.51
C LEU A 61 -0.93 -27.22 -4.07
N PHE A 62 -0.08 -27.25 -3.05
CA PHE A 62 0.51 -28.46 -2.48
C PHE A 62 0.05 -28.63 -1.03
N LYS A 63 -0.25 -29.86 -0.63
CA LYS A 63 -0.45 -30.16 0.79
C LYS A 63 0.90 -30.20 1.50
N THR A 64 1.05 -29.44 2.58
CA THR A 64 2.34 -29.23 3.25
C THR A 64 3.02 -30.52 3.69
N ASP A 65 2.23 -31.53 4.10
CA ASP A 65 2.77 -32.74 4.72
C ASP A 65 3.24 -33.81 3.72
N VAL A 66 2.74 -33.80 2.49
CA VAL A 66 2.93 -34.91 1.53
C VAL A 66 3.62 -34.45 0.24
N SER A 67 3.77 -33.14 0.02
CA SER A 67 4.23 -32.56 -1.26
C SER A 67 3.36 -32.96 -2.47
N ASP A 68 2.18 -33.55 -2.22
CA ASP A 68 1.22 -33.88 -3.25
C ASP A 68 0.54 -32.62 -3.77
N THR A 69 0.46 -32.52 -5.10
CA THR A 69 -0.27 -31.44 -5.76
C THR A 69 -1.76 -31.69 -5.62
N VAL A 70 -2.44 -30.81 -4.88
CA VAL A 70 -3.87 -30.90 -4.61
C VAL A 70 -4.66 -30.19 -5.72
N PHE A 71 -4.10 -29.12 -6.28
CA PHE A 71 -4.79 -28.30 -7.25
C PHE A 71 -3.81 -27.63 -8.21
N ASN A 72 -4.16 -27.62 -9.49
CA ASN A 72 -3.41 -26.97 -10.57
C ASN A 72 -4.32 -26.02 -11.31
N ALA A 73 -3.88 -24.78 -11.46
CA ALA A 73 -4.65 -23.72 -12.06
C ALA A 73 -3.82 -22.87 -13.02
N THR A 74 -4.52 -22.26 -13.96
CA THR A 74 -4.01 -21.18 -14.79
C THR A 74 -4.84 -19.93 -14.55
N LEU A 75 -4.15 -18.81 -14.34
CA LEU A 75 -4.73 -17.49 -14.23
C LEU A 75 -4.42 -16.73 -15.52
N THR A 76 -5.47 -16.35 -16.24
CA THR A 76 -5.35 -15.59 -17.50
C THR A 76 -5.84 -14.17 -17.30
N PHE A 77 -4.92 -13.22 -17.35
CA PHE A 77 -5.19 -11.80 -17.14
C PHE A 77 -5.66 -11.12 -18.42
N ASP A 78 -6.58 -10.16 -18.27
CA ASP A 78 -6.97 -9.28 -19.37
C ASP A 78 -5.80 -8.36 -19.75
N SER A 79 -5.46 -8.36 -21.04
CA SER A 79 -4.49 -7.43 -21.64
C SER A 79 -4.75 -5.95 -21.34
N LYS A 80 -6.02 -5.58 -21.13
CA LYS A 80 -6.46 -4.20 -20.88
C LYS A 80 -6.66 -3.88 -19.40
N SER A 81 -6.73 -4.89 -18.53
CA SER A 81 -6.90 -4.70 -17.08
C SER A 81 -6.08 -5.70 -16.29
N LYS A 82 -5.03 -5.20 -15.64
CA LYS A 82 -4.14 -6.01 -14.79
C LYS A 82 -4.78 -6.46 -13.47
N GLY A 83 -5.99 -6.00 -13.16
CA GLY A 83 -6.81 -6.42 -12.01
C GLY A 83 -7.92 -7.41 -12.36
N LYS A 84 -8.06 -7.77 -13.64
CA LYS A 84 -9.07 -8.74 -14.10
C LYS A 84 -8.41 -10.00 -14.61
N PHE A 85 -8.84 -11.15 -14.11
CA PHE A 85 -8.34 -12.44 -14.59
C PHE A 85 -9.36 -13.56 -14.43
N ILE A 86 -9.16 -14.61 -15.21
CA ILE A 86 -9.95 -15.84 -15.17
C ILE A 86 -9.12 -16.93 -14.53
N LEU A 87 -9.66 -17.61 -13.52
CA LEU A 87 -9.08 -18.81 -12.91
C LEU A 87 -9.64 -20.05 -13.59
N THR A 88 -8.77 -20.89 -14.11
CA THR A 88 -9.13 -22.13 -14.82
C THR A 88 -8.37 -23.32 -14.25
N GLU A 89 -9.07 -24.43 -13.99
CA GLU A 89 -8.45 -25.67 -13.52
C GLU A 89 -7.76 -26.44 -14.65
N TYR A 90 -6.61 -27.02 -14.34
CA TYR A 90 -5.82 -27.86 -15.22
C TYR A 90 -5.55 -29.22 -14.59
N GLN A 91 -5.79 -30.30 -15.34
CA GLN A 91 -5.36 -31.64 -14.94
C GLN A 91 -4.78 -32.34 -16.17
N SER A 92 -3.60 -32.94 -16.02
CA SER A 92 -2.97 -33.77 -17.07
C SER A 92 -2.95 -33.10 -18.46
N ASN A 93 -2.53 -31.83 -18.51
CA ASN A 93 -2.42 -31.00 -19.73
C ASN A 93 -3.73 -30.70 -20.47
N HIS A 94 -4.90 -30.93 -19.87
CA HIS A 94 -6.19 -30.57 -20.45
C HIS A 94 -6.90 -29.51 -19.61
N PHE A 95 -7.52 -28.54 -20.29
CA PHE A 95 -8.44 -27.59 -19.69
C PHE A 95 -9.67 -28.35 -19.20
N ILE A 96 -10.02 -28.18 -17.93
CA ILE A 96 -11.22 -28.82 -17.38
C ILE A 96 -12.37 -27.83 -17.35
N LYS A 97 -12.22 -26.74 -16.58
CA LYS A 97 -13.33 -25.86 -16.25
C LYS A 97 -12.83 -24.49 -15.80
N THR A 98 -13.51 -23.44 -16.26
CA THR A 98 -13.39 -22.11 -15.68
C THR A 98 -14.04 -22.11 -14.30
N ILE A 99 -13.27 -21.76 -13.28
CA ILE A 99 -13.73 -21.77 -11.89
C ILE A 99 -14.32 -20.43 -11.51
N ALA A 100 -13.60 -19.34 -11.77
CA ALA A 100 -14.00 -18.03 -11.30
C ALA A 100 -13.43 -16.91 -12.18
N ASN A 101 -14.16 -15.80 -12.25
CA ASN A 101 -13.70 -14.56 -12.87
C ASN A 101 -13.47 -13.54 -11.77
N PHE A 102 -12.27 -13.00 -11.70
CA PHE A 102 -11.88 -11.99 -10.71
C PHE A 102 -11.86 -10.61 -11.36
N ASP A 103 -12.41 -9.63 -10.66
CA ASP A 103 -12.35 -8.22 -11.03
C ASP A 103 -12.08 -7.37 -9.79
N PHE A 104 -10.82 -6.98 -9.62
CA PHE A 104 -10.37 -6.12 -8.53
C PHE A 104 -10.44 -4.61 -8.88
N SER A 105 -11.35 -4.22 -9.78
CA SER A 105 -11.49 -2.84 -10.28
C SER A 105 -12.71 -2.12 -9.67
N PRO A 106 -12.61 -0.84 -9.28
CA PRO A 106 -11.41 -0.01 -9.23
C PRO A 106 -10.56 -0.22 -7.97
N ILE A 107 -9.25 0.02 -8.10
CA ILE A 107 -8.29 -0.05 -7.00
C ILE A 107 -8.52 1.15 -6.06
N LEU A 108 -9.30 0.95 -4.99
CA LEU A 108 -9.46 1.92 -3.91
C LEU A 108 -8.64 1.45 -2.70
N PRO A 109 -7.60 2.20 -2.27
CA PRO A 109 -6.86 1.87 -1.04
C PRO A 109 -7.79 1.89 0.19
N PRO A 110 -7.53 1.09 1.24
CA PRO A 110 -6.31 0.32 1.50
C PRO A 110 -6.35 -1.17 1.10
N HIS A 111 -7.49 -1.68 0.63
CA HIS A 111 -7.68 -3.08 0.23
C HIS A 111 -8.52 -3.14 -1.03
N ILE A 112 -8.25 -4.12 -1.90
CA ILE A 112 -9.05 -4.36 -3.11
C ILE A 112 -9.78 -5.69 -2.97
N SER A 113 -11.03 -5.73 -3.39
CA SER A 113 -11.85 -6.93 -3.30
C SER A 113 -12.46 -7.29 -4.65
N SER A 114 -12.79 -8.57 -4.79
CA SER A 114 -13.50 -9.15 -5.92
C SER A 114 -14.52 -10.14 -5.37
N VAL A 115 -15.75 -10.05 -5.87
CA VAL A 115 -16.84 -10.97 -5.52
C VAL A 115 -17.39 -11.60 -6.79
N GLY A 116 -17.85 -12.84 -6.70
CA GLY A 116 -18.41 -13.52 -7.86
C GLY A 116 -18.81 -14.96 -7.56
N ASP A 117 -19.06 -15.71 -8.63
CA ASP A 117 -19.36 -17.13 -8.56
C ASP A 117 -18.08 -17.97 -8.62
N TRP A 118 -18.05 -19.05 -7.85
CA TRP A 118 -17.01 -20.07 -7.86
C TRP A 118 -17.62 -21.39 -8.32
N GLY A 119 -17.44 -21.71 -9.60
CA GLY A 119 -18.18 -22.76 -10.27
C GLY A 119 -19.68 -22.48 -10.25
N ASP A 120 -20.48 -23.53 -10.08
CA ASP A 120 -21.94 -23.43 -10.16
C ASP A 120 -22.58 -23.28 -8.77
N ASP A 121 -21.95 -23.85 -7.73
CA ASP A 121 -22.55 -24.11 -6.43
C ASP A 121 -22.01 -23.22 -5.29
N LYS A 122 -21.00 -22.39 -5.56
CA LYS A 122 -20.40 -21.51 -4.54
C LYS A 122 -20.34 -20.06 -5.03
N THR A 123 -20.31 -19.14 -4.07
CA THR A 123 -19.90 -17.75 -4.30
C THR A 123 -18.59 -17.49 -3.58
N PHE A 124 -17.84 -16.50 -4.04
CA PHE A 124 -16.60 -16.11 -3.39
C PHE A 124 -16.57 -14.63 -3.06
N ASN A 125 -15.80 -14.30 -2.04
CA ASN A 125 -15.31 -12.98 -1.74
C ASN A 125 -13.79 -13.06 -1.55
N SER A 126 -13.05 -12.40 -2.44
CA SER A 126 -11.60 -12.32 -2.36
C SER A 126 -11.18 -10.90 -2.03
N ILE A 127 -10.23 -10.77 -1.11
CA ILE A 127 -9.71 -9.49 -0.63
C ILE A 127 -8.19 -9.56 -0.65
N LEU A 128 -7.55 -8.63 -1.35
CA LEU A 128 -6.12 -8.37 -1.21
C LEU A 128 -5.95 -7.25 -0.18
N ILE A 129 -5.41 -7.61 0.98
CA ILE A 129 -5.22 -6.70 2.11
C ILE A 129 -3.91 -5.95 1.93
N THR A 130 -2.85 -6.66 1.56
CA THR A 130 -1.53 -6.10 1.25
C THR A 130 -0.90 -6.85 0.07
N ASN A 131 0.30 -6.45 -0.34
CA ASN A 131 1.11 -7.24 -1.29
C ASN A 131 1.63 -8.57 -0.73
N GLN A 132 1.41 -8.82 0.56
CA GLN A 132 1.85 -10.02 1.28
C GLN A 132 0.69 -10.83 1.87
N ILE A 133 -0.50 -10.25 1.98
CA ILE A 133 -1.65 -10.90 2.64
C ILE A 133 -2.86 -10.80 1.75
N ALA A 134 -3.45 -11.95 1.45
CA ALA A 134 -4.70 -12.07 0.71
C ALA A 134 -5.65 -13.04 1.42
N GLN A 135 -6.95 -12.88 1.18
CA GLN A 135 -7.99 -13.73 1.71
C GLN A 135 -8.95 -14.11 0.58
N LEU A 136 -9.37 -15.36 0.55
CA LEU A 136 -10.45 -15.87 -0.30
C LEU A 136 -11.44 -16.57 0.61
N THR A 137 -12.69 -16.12 0.62
CA THR A 137 -13.77 -16.77 1.34
C THR A 137 -14.72 -17.38 0.33
N LEU A 138 -14.98 -18.68 0.44
CA LEU A 138 -15.95 -19.41 -0.37
C LEU A 138 -17.18 -19.71 0.47
N PHE A 139 -18.35 -19.36 -0.04
CA PHE A 139 -19.65 -19.66 0.55
C PHE A 139 -20.37 -20.69 -0.31
N ASP A 140 -20.87 -21.75 0.30
CA ASP A 140 -21.75 -22.69 -0.37
C ASP A 140 -23.14 -22.05 -0.56
N LYS A 141 -23.71 -22.13 -1.76
CA LYS A 141 -25.06 -21.60 -2.04
C LYS A 141 -26.15 -22.46 -1.41
N ASN A 142 -25.88 -23.75 -1.20
CA ASN A 142 -26.86 -24.74 -0.76
C ASN A 142 -26.72 -25.12 0.72
N SER A 143 -25.66 -24.67 1.39
CA SER A 143 -25.42 -24.94 2.80
C SER A 143 -24.93 -23.68 3.53
N LEU A 144 -24.99 -23.69 4.87
CA LEU A 144 -24.42 -22.63 5.70
C LEU A 144 -22.93 -22.84 5.95
N ASN A 145 -22.24 -23.60 5.09
CA ASN A 145 -20.83 -23.86 5.21
C ASN A 145 -20.05 -22.81 4.42
N TRP A 146 -18.95 -22.35 5.00
CA TRP A 146 -18.01 -21.49 4.29
C TRP A 146 -16.58 -21.88 4.64
N THR A 147 -15.67 -21.60 3.72
CA THR A 147 -14.25 -21.83 3.91
C THR A 147 -13.50 -20.54 3.70
N VAL A 148 -12.64 -20.19 4.66
CA VAL A 148 -11.75 -19.03 4.57
C VAL A 148 -10.35 -19.52 4.27
N PHE A 149 -9.81 -19.15 3.13
CA PHE A 149 -8.42 -19.33 2.77
C PHE A 149 -7.68 -18.02 3.02
N GLN A 150 -6.74 -18.03 3.95
CA GLN A 150 -5.80 -16.95 4.19
C GLN A 150 -4.49 -17.27 3.49
N PHE A 151 -3.99 -16.34 2.69
CA PHE A 151 -2.74 -16.45 1.95
C PHE A 151 -1.75 -15.47 2.56
N ASP A 152 -0.65 -16.00 3.07
CA ASP A 152 0.48 -15.24 3.59
C ASP A 152 1.69 -15.48 2.70
N LYS A 153 2.19 -14.43 2.06
CA LYS A 153 3.29 -14.53 1.12
C LYS A 153 4.53 -14.95 1.88
N VAL A 154 5.19 -16.02 1.42
CA VAL A 154 6.47 -16.44 1.98
C VAL A 154 7.47 -15.37 1.57
N GLY A 155 7.72 -14.44 2.49
CA GLY A 155 8.58 -13.31 2.23
C GLY A 155 9.98 -13.79 1.87
N ASP A 156 10.51 -13.33 0.75
CA ASP A 156 11.95 -13.16 0.67
C ASP A 156 12.32 -12.25 1.86
N ALA A 157 13.23 -12.71 2.73
CA ALA A 157 13.86 -11.82 3.71
C ALA A 157 14.28 -10.53 2.98
N PRO A 158 14.18 -9.35 3.61
CA PRO A 158 14.47 -8.08 2.94
C PRO A 158 15.79 -8.20 2.17
N LYS A 159 15.71 -8.05 0.85
CA LYS A 159 16.83 -8.33 -0.08
C LYS A 159 18.05 -7.46 0.23
N SER A 160 17.82 -6.34 0.92
CA SER A 160 18.83 -5.39 1.35
C SER A 160 18.52 -4.83 2.74
N PHE A 161 19.57 -4.57 3.53
CA PHE A 161 19.50 -3.81 4.78
C PHE A 161 18.79 -2.46 4.58
N ILE A 162 18.93 -1.86 3.39
CA ILE A 162 18.33 -0.56 3.06
C ILE A 162 16.80 -0.64 3.06
N ASP A 163 16.20 -1.70 2.51
CA ASP A 163 14.74 -1.85 2.44
C ASP A 163 14.11 -1.96 3.82
N LYS A 164 14.80 -2.63 4.76
CA LYS A 164 14.35 -2.80 6.15
C LYS A 164 14.30 -1.47 6.90
N TYR A 165 15.21 -0.54 6.60
CA TYR A 165 15.34 0.73 7.32
C TYR A 165 14.92 1.95 6.50
N PHE A 166 14.47 1.78 5.26
CA PHE A 166 14.12 2.89 4.37
C PHE A 166 13.09 3.84 4.99
N SER A 167 12.05 3.29 5.62
CA SER A 167 11.03 4.08 6.32
C SER A 167 11.62 4.91 7.46
N TRP A 168 12.57 4.35 8.23
CA TRP A 168 13.25 5.05 9.32
C TRP A 168 14.21 6.12 8.81
N ILE A 169 14.97 5.82 7.75
CA ILE A 169 15.89 6.76 7.09
C ILE A 169 15.10 7.93 6.51
N PHE A 170 13.99 7.66 5.84
CA PHE A 170 13.11 8.68 5.26
C PHE A 170 12.53 9.59 6.35
N LEU A 171 12.05 9.03 7.46
CA LEU A 171 11.52 9.79 8.59
C LEU A 171 12.60 10.69 9.21
N PHE A 172 13.83 10.18 9.36
CA PHE A 172 14.97 10.95 9.86
C PHE A 172 15.34 12.11 8.93
N VAL A 173 15.43 11.86 7.62
CA VAL A 173 15.72 12.90 6.60
C VAL A 173 14.64 13.97 6.60
N THR A 174 13.37 13.57 6.70
CA THR A 174 12.23 14.48 6.75
C THR A 174 12.27 15.35 8.00
N PHE A 175 12.63 14.78 9.15
CA PHE A 175 12.78 15.52 10.39
C PHE A 175 13.89 16.59 10.31
N ILE A 176 15.02 16.26 9.69
CA ILE A 176 16.11 17.22 9.45
C ILE A 176 15.64 18.35 8.55
N LEU A 177 14.95 18.03 7.44
CA LEU A 177 14.42 19.04 6.52
C LEU A 177 13.44 19.99 7.21
N ILE A 178 12.52 19.47 8.03
CA ILE A 178 11.59 20.28 8.82
C ILE A 178 12.36 21.22 9.74
N LYS A 179 13.38 20.72 10.46
CA LYS A 179 14.19 21.55 11.35
C LYS A 179 14.88 22.70 10.61
N VAL A 180 15.48 22.42 9.45
CA VAL A 180 16.13 23.44 8.61
C VAL A 180 15.13 24.51 8.17
N VAL A 181 13.95 24.11 7.70
CA VAL A 181 12.90 25.05 7.29
C VAL A 181 12.44 25.92 8.46
N VAL A 182 12.23 25.33 9.64
CA VAL A 182 11.85 26.06 10.87
C VAL A 182 12.91 27.10 11.24
N ASP A 183 14.19 26.74 11.18
CA ASP A 183 15.28 27.67 11.51
C ASP A 183 15.38 28.83 10.52
N ILE A 184 15.18 28.58 9.22
CA ILE A 184 15.12 29.63 8.20
C ILE A 184 13.96 30.59 8.48
N VAL A 185 12.76 30.07 8.74
CA VAL A 185 11.57 30.89 9.03
C VAL A 185 11.78 31.72 10.30
N ARG A 186 12.38 31.14 11.35
CA ARG A 186 12.74 31.87 12.58
C ARG A 186 13.70 33.01 12.31
N ARG A 187 14.76 32.80 11.51
CA ARG A 187 15.72 33.85 11.13
C ARG A 187 15.07 34.98 10.35
N ILE A 188 14.16 34.67 9.43
CA ILE A 188 13.42 35.69 8.67
C ILE A 188 12.53 36.52 9.60
N LYS A 189 11.83 35.87 10.54
CA LYS A 189 10.94 36.55 11.49
C LYS A 189 11.72 37.48 12.41
N THR A 190 12.85 37.02 12.97
CA THR A 190 13.70 37.85 13.84
C THR A 190 14.33 39.01 13.07
N TRP A 191 14.72 38.82 11.81
CA TRP A 191 15.24 39.89 10.97
C TRP A 191 14.19 40.97 10.69
N LYS A 192 12.94 40.58 10.38
CA LYS A 192 11.83 41.54 10.20
C LYS A 192 11.56 42.35 11.47
N VAL A 193 11.49 41.68 12.62
CA VAL A 193 11.26 42.35 13.92
C VAL A 193 12.40 43.33 14.25
N ARG A 194 13.66 42.95 14.03
CA ARG A 194 14.80 43.87 14.21
C ARG A 194 14.71 45.09 13.31
N LYS A 195 14.36 44.89 12.03
CA LYS A 195 14.25 45.97 11.05
C LYS A 195 13.12 46.95 11.37
N GLU A 196 12.01 46.46 11.93
CA GLU A 196 10.92 47.32 12.43
C GLU A 196 11.33 48.10 13.68
N ALA A 197 12.01 47.44 14.63
CA ALA A 197 12.53 48.10 15.83
C ALA A 197 13.54 49.22 15.50
N GLU A 198 14.45 48.98 14.54
CA GLU A 198 15.41 49.99 14.08
C GLU A 198 14.71 51.20 13.43
N LYS A 199 13.66 50.98 12.64
CA LYS A 199 12.87 52.08 12.05
C LYS A 199 12.21 52.95 13.12
N ILE A 200 11.60 52.33 14.13
CA ILE A 200 10.97 53.05 15.25
C ILE A 200 12.01 53.87 16.02
N LEU A 201 13.19 53.31 16.26
CA LEU A 201 14.26 53.98 16.99
C LEU A 201 14.80 55.20 16.22
N GLN A 202 14.99 55.07 14.90
CA GLN A 202 15.38 56.17 14.03
C GLN A 202 14.33 57.29 13.94
N GLU A 203 13.04 56.95 13.93
CA GLU A 203 11.96 57.94 13.98
C GLU A 203 11.93 58.69 15.31
N GLN A 204 12.11 57.99 16.43
CA GLN A 204 12.20 58.62 17.74
C GLN A 204 13.41 59.56 17.86
N GLU A 205 14.58 59.18 17.33
CA GLU A 205 15.75 60.06 17.29
C GLU A 205 15.52 61.30 16.42
N LYS A 206 14.93 61.16 15.24
CA LYS A 206 14.57 62.29 14.38
C LYS A 206 13.61 63.25 15.09
N GLN A 207 12.58 62.74 15.76
CA GLN A 207 11.65 63.56 16.54
C GLN A 207 12.34 64.28 17.71
N ARG A 208 13.27 63.62 18.41
CA ARG A 208 14.08 64.25 19.48
C ARG A 208 14.97 65.37 18.94
N ARG A 209 15.63 65.18 17.79
CA ARG A 209 16.45 66.21 17.13
C ARG A 209 15.61 67.42 16.72
N MET A 210 14.42 67.21 16.14
CA MET A 210 13.50 68.31 15.79
C MET A 210 12.99 69.08 17.02
N LYS A 211 12.66 68.39 18.13
CA LYS A 211 12.25 69.05 19.39
C LYS A 211 13.37 69.88 20.01
N ASN A 212 14.62 69.37 19.99
CA ASN A 212 15.78 70.09 20.53
C ASN A 212 16.19 71.29 19.66
N GLY A 213 16.03 71.20 18.32
CA GLY A 213 16.22 72.33 17.41
C GLY A 213 15.21 73.47 17.66
N LYS A 214 13.92 73.13 17.83
CA LYS A 214 12.88 74.14 18.16
C LYS A 214 13.09 74.82 19.52
N LYS A 215 13.62 74.11 20.52
CA LYS A 215 13.96 74.70 21.85
C LYS A 215 15.13 75.68 21.80
N LYS A 216 16.12 75.47 20.92
CA LYS A 216 17.24 76.42 20.73
C LYS A 216 16.83 77.67 19.95
N GLY A 217 15.94 77.55 18.95
CA GLY A 217 15.41 78.71 18.22
C GLY A 217 14.57 79.66 19.06
N LYS A 218 13.91 79.17 20.12
CA LYS A 218 13.08 79.97 21.04
C LYS A 218 13.85 80.72 22.13
N LYS A 219 15.17 80.51 22.26
CA LYS A 219 16.03 81.20 23.24
C LYS A 219 16.78 82.40 22.67
N ASN A 220 16.71 82.61 21.36
CA ASN A 220 17.39 83.70 20.64
C ASN A 220 16.42 84.78 20.14
N HIS A 221 15.20 84.81 20.67
CA HIS A 221 14.21 85.87 20.52
C HIS A 221 13.77 86.31 21.90
#